data_AF-A0A1C5X859-F1
#
_entry.id   AF-A0A1C5X859-F1
#
_cell.length_a   1.000
_cell.length_b   1.000
_cell.length_c   1.000
_cell.angle_alpha   90.00
_cell.angle_beta   90.00
_cell.angle_gamma   90.00
#
_symmetry.space_group_name_H-M   'P 1'
#
loop_
_entity.id
_entity.type
_entity.pdbx_description
1 polymer ?
#
loop_
_entity_poly.entity_id
_entity_poly.type
_entity_poly.pdbx_seq_one_letter_code
_entity_poly.pdbx_strand_id
1 'polypeptide(L)'
;MEKQTDILAFLGRVVQENTHAYRSDFVYDAATLTKAIWETNMEDRVFYWMSRPAGTWCVKEREVFLRGTSAHSIWTHYADTPDGIRAYRVTVEDQRDGHIMGRIVPLDYPVQARRVQARTLPTARIIVQYEDGHTVTMPAPEDMRSISTILPEHGGISRICYEPDSEAELARAIMEEHRWQTGKVKKPTAKRRPHPGR
;
A
#
# COMPACT_ATOMS: atom_id res chain seq x y z
N MET A 1 -25.55 -0.82 -6.47
CA MET A 1 -24.52 -1.79 -6.84
C MET A 1 -23.35 -0.98 -7.37
N GLU A 2 -22.25 -0.88 -6.63
CA GLU A 2 -21.08 -0.16 -7.14
C GLU A 2 -20.51 -0.91 -8.35
N LYS A 3 -20.12 -0.17 -9.39
CA LYS A 3 -19.66 -0.73 -10.65
C LYS A 3 -18.23 -1.24 -10.47
N GLN A 4 -18.06 -2.57 -10.47
CA GLN A 4 -16.73 -3.18 -10.49
C GLN A 4 -15.99 -2.74 -11.75
N THR A 5 -14.75 -2.31 -11.56
CA THR A 5 -13.89 -1.74 -12.59
C THR A 5 -12.84 -2.77 -12.99
N ASP A 6 -12.57 -2.89 -14.29
CA ASP A 6 -11.40 -3.60 -14.79
C ASP A 6 -10.15 -2.83 -14.35
N ILE A 7 -9.39 -3.43 -13.45
CA ILE A 7 -8.31 -2.75 -12.76
C ILE A 7 -7.18 -2.43 -13.73
N LEU A 8 -6.76 -3.40 -14.54
CA LEU A 8 -5.62 -3.22 -15.45
C LEU A 8 -5.96 -2.27 -16.59
N ALA A 9 -7.18 -2.34 -17.14
CA ALA A 9 -7.62 -1.40 -18.16
C ALA A 9 -7.73 0.04 -17.62
N PHE A 10 -8.17 0.22 -16.37
CA PHE A 10 -8.20 1.54 -15.75
C PHE A 10 -6.79 2.09 -15.52
N LEU A 11 -5.94 1.33 -14.82
CA LEU A 11 -4.59 1.79 -14.47
C LEU A 11 -3.71 1.97 -15.71
N GLY A 12 -3.85 1.12 -16.73
CA GLY A 12 -3.14 1.25 -18.00
C GLY A 12 -3.44 2.57 -18.72
N ARG A 13 -4.69 3.05 -18.68
CA ARG A 13 -5.04 4.39 -19.20
C ARG A 13 -4.37 5.50 -18.39
N VAL A 14 -4.36 5.38 -17.06
CA VAL A 14 -3.66 6.35 -16.20
C VAL A 14 -2.17 6.42 -16.55
N VAL A 15 -1.51 5.27 -16.75
CA VAL A 15 -0.09 5.20 -17.17
C VAL A 15 0.11 5.89 -18.53
N GLN A 16 -0.77 5.64 -19.50
CA GLN A 16 -0.68 6.25 -20.82
C GLN A 16 -0.78 7.78 -20.77
N GLU A 17 -1.64 8.31 -19.89
CA GLU A 17 -1.89 9.75 -19.74
C GLU A 17 -0.84 10.48 -18.89
N ASN A 18 -0.32 9.84 -17.84
CA ASN A 18 0.42 10.53 -16.77
C ASN A 18 1.90 10.13 -16.66
N THR A 19 2.27 8.93 -17.12
CA THR A 19 3.64 8.43 -17.03
C THR A 19 4.35 8.65 -18.37
N HIS A 20 5.48 9.35 -18.36
CA HIS A 20 6.25 9.70 -19.56
C HIS A 20 7.50 8.84 -19.73
N ALA A 21 8.16 8.50 -18.62
CA ALA A 21 9.30 7.59 -18.57
C ALA A 21 8.97 6.32 -17.77
N TYR A 22 9.70 5.24 -18.02
CA TYR A 22 9.57 3.96 -17.31
C TYR A 22 8.14 3.38 -17.28
N ARG A 23 7.38 3.55 -18.38
CA ARG A 23 6.05 2.92 -18.52
C ARG A 23 6.09 1.39 -18.39
N SER A 24 7.24 0.79 -18.67
CA SER A 24 7.50 -0.64 -18.48
C SER A 24 7.34 -1.12 -17.04
N ASP A 25 7.47 -0.22 -16.06
CA ASP A 25 7.29 -0.55 -14.64
C ASP A 25 5.90 -1.12 -14.35
N PHE A 26 4.89 -0.67 -15.11
CA PHE A 26 3.51 -1.14 -14.98
C PHE A 26 3.35 -2.64 -15.21
N VAL A 27 4.27 -3.30 -15.93
CA VAL A 27 4.24 -4.76 -16.12
C VAL A 27 4.39 -5.49 -14.78
N TYR A 28 5.25 -4.98 -13.89
CA TYR A 28 5.45 -5.57 -12.56
C TYR A 28 4.25 -5.32 -11.65
N ASP A 29 3.66 -4.12 -11.74
CA ASP A 29 2.43 -3.79 -11.01
C ASP A 29 1.27 -4.69 -11.44
N ALA A 30 1.08 -4.87 -12.75
CA ALA A 30 0.04 -5.71 -13.31
C ALA A 30 0.22 -7.18 -12.87
N ALA A 31 1.45 -7.71 -12.93
CA ALA A 31 1.74 -9.06 -12.46
C ALA A 31 1.43 -9.22 -10.96
N THR A 32 1.76 -8.22 -10.13
CA THR A 32 1.47 -8.21 -8.69
C THR A 32 -0.02 -8.22 -8.42
N LEU A 33 -0.78 -7.33 -9.07
CA LEU A 33 -2.23 -7.24 -8.92
C LEU A 33 -2.95 -8.49 -9.44
N THR A 34 -2.49 -9.08 -10.54
CA THR A 34 -3.05 -10.33 -11.07
C THR A 34 -2.81 -11.50 -10.11
N LYS A 35 -1.62 -11.61 -9.51
CA LYS A 35 -1.33 -12.67 -8.52
C LYS A 35 -2.19 -12.57 -7.27
N ALA A 36 -2.58 -11.35 -6.88
CA ALA A 36 -3.38 -11.12 -5.68
C ALA A 36 -4.75 -11.82 -5.69
N ILE A 37 -5.28 -12.21 -6.85
CA ILE A 37 -6.55 -12.96 -6.92
C ILE A 37 -6.50 -14.29 -6.17
N TRP A 38 -5.30 -14.88 -6.04
CA TRP A 38 -5.07 -16.17 -5.40
C TRP A 38 -4.87 -16.07 -3.89
N GLU A 39 -4.74 -14.87 -3.33
CA GLU A 39 -4.56 -14.68 -1.90
C GLU A 39 -5.86 -14.94 -1.16
N THR A 40 -5.89 -15.80 -0.15
CA THR A 40 -7.15 -16.11 0.58
C THR A 40 -7.65 -14.92 1.39
N ASN A 41 -6.74 -14.13 1.94
CA ASN A 41 -7.06 -13.01 2.81
C ASN A 41 -7.32 -11.73 2.02
N MET A 42 -8.42 -11.05 2.31
CA MET A 42 -8.79 -9.81 1.61
C MET A 42 -7.77 -8.69 1.84
N GLU A 43 -7.10 -8.64 2.99
CA GLU A 43 -6.05 -7.64 3.27
C GLU A 43 -4.83 -7.76 2.35
N ASP A 44 -4.53 -8.97 1.87
CA ASP A 44 -3.46 -9.24 0.90
C ASP A 44 -3.87 -8.87 -0.54
N ARG A 45 -5.13 -8.46 -0.75
CA ARG A 45 -5.68 -8.04 -2.04
C ARG A 45 -5.84 -6.52 -2.17
N VAL A 46 -5.40 -5.75 -1.17
CA VAL A 46 -5.49 -4.28 -1.17
C VAL A 46 -4.12 -3.65 -1.35
N PHE A 47 -4.03 -2.75 -2.32
CA PHE A 47 -2.79 -2.10 -2.73
C PHE A 47 -2.95 -0.60 -2.77
N TYR A 48 -1.87 0.09 -2.47
CA TYR A 48 -1.68 1.47 -2.88
C TYR A 48 -0.85 1.50 -4.15
N TRP A 49 -1.37 2.19 -5.16
CA TRP A 49 -0.75 2.32 -6.46
C TRP A 49 -0.60 3.79 -6.83
N MET A 50 0.53 4.15 -7.44
CA MET A 50 0.73 5.49 -7.98
C MET A 50 1.35 5.46 -9.37
N SER A 51 0.86 6.34 -10.24
CA SER A 51 1.53 6.74 -11.47
C SER A 51 2.22 8.07 -11.24
N ARG A 52 3.49 8.12 -11.60
CA ARG A 52 4.33 9.32 -11.57
C ARG A 52 4.75 9.64 -13.01
N PRO A 53 5.24 10.86 -13.28
CA PRO A 53 5.85 11.17 -14.57
C PRO A 53 6.99 10.21 -14.95
N ALA A 54 7.73 9.72 -13.94
CA ALA A 54 8.83 8.77 -14.08
C ALA A 54 8.51 7.43 -13.39
N GLY A 55 7.71 6.60 -14.05
CA GLY A 55 7.39 5.24 -13.60
C GLY A 55 6.20 5.12 -12.66
N THR A 56 5.97 3.90 -12.20
CA THR A 56 4.84 3.53 -11.32
C THR A 56 5.35 2.89 -10.04
N TRP A 57 4.45 2.72 -9.06
CA TRP A 57 4.69 1.91 -7.87
C TRP A 57 3.40 1.22 -7.46
N CYS A 58 3.49 -0.07 -7.11
CA CYS A 58 2.42 -0.85 -6.51
C CYS A 58 2.94 -1.47 -5.20
N VAL A 59 2.30 -1.16 -4.07
CA VAL A 59 2.70 -1.67 -2.75
C VAL A 59 1.49 -2.16 -1.97
N LYS A 60 1.65 -3.21 -1.14
CA LYS A 60 0.57 -3.71 -0.28
C LYS A 60 0.14 -2.65 0.72
N GLU A 61 -1.16 -2.39 0.83
CA GLU A 61 -1.69 -1.34 1.72
C GLU A 61 -1.26 -1.59 3.17
N ARG A 62 -1.40 -2.85 3.62
CA ARG A 62 -1.03 -3.26 4.97
C ARG A 62 0.40 -2.87 5.33
N GLU A 63 1.35 -3.16 4.45
CA GLU A 63 2.77 -2.91 4.69
C GLU A 63 3.12 -1.42 4.69
N VAL A 64 2.34 -0.58 4.01
CA VAL A 64 2.52 0.89 4.04
C VAL A 64 2.31 1.47 5.43
N PHE A 65 1.54 0.82 6.30
CA PHE A 65 1.36 1.27 7.69
C PHE A 65 2.41 0.71 8.65
N LEU A 66 3.34 -0.12 8.16
CA LEU A 66 4.40 -0.72 8.98
C LEU A 66 5.74 -0.05 8.71
N ARG A 67 6.31 0.58 9.74
CA ARG A 67 7.59 1.28 9.67
C ARG A 67 8.73 0.29 9.43
N GLY A 68 9.64 0.65 8.53
CA GLY A 68 10.79 -0.16 8.16
C GLY A 68 10.56 -1.03 6.93
N THR A 69 9.31 -1.24 6.49
CA THR A 69 9.03 -1.96 5.26
C THR A 69 9.42 -1.13 4.03
N SER A 70 9.79 -1.80 2.95
CA SER A 70 10.01 -1.15 1.65
C SER A 70 8.74 -0.44 1.17
N ALA A 71 7.57 -1.03 1.39
CA ALA A 71 6.28 -0.43 1.05
C ALA A 71 6.08 0.94 1.73
N HIS A 72 6.35 1.04 3.04
CA HIS A 72 6.25 2.30 3.76
C HIS A 72 7.23 3.34 3.22
N SER A 73 8.49 2.96 3.03
CA SER A 73 9.51 3.86 2.46
C SER A 73 9.14 4.34 1.06
N ILE A 74 8.76 3.44 0.16
CA ILE A 74 8.36 3.77 -1.22
C ILE A 74 7.15 4.71 -1.22
N TRP A 75 6.10 4.37 -0.46
CA TRP A 75 4.86 5.13 -0.49
C TRP A 75 5.01 6.53 0.09
N THR A 76 5.86 6.71 1.09
CA THR A 76 6.04 8.00 1.78
C THR A 76 7.16 8.87 1.21
N HIS A 77 8.03 8.32 0.36
CA HIS A 77 9.20 9.02 -0.20
C HIS A 77 8.86 10.31 -0.94
N TYR A 78 7.73 10.35 -1.68
CA TYR A 78 7.36 11.49 -2.53
C TYR A 78 6.43 12.48 -1.84
N ALA A 79 6.19 12.38 -0.52
CA ALA A 79 5.22 13.21 0.19
C ALA A 79 5.51 14.72 0.08
N ASP A 80 6.78 15.11 -0.05
CA ASP A 80 7.22 16.50 -0.19
C ASP A 80 7.44 16.93 -1.65
N THR A 81 7.42 15.99 -2.59
CA THR A 81 7.51 16.26 -4.04
C THR A 81 6.39 15.50 -4.80
N PRO A 82 5.10 15.80 -4.52
CA PRO A 82 3.97 15.04 -5.06
C PRO A 82 3.56 15.44 -6.48
N ASP A 83 4.26 16.41 -7.09
CA ASP A 83 3.85 17.01 -8.36
C ASP A 83 3.74 15.97 -9.49
N GLY A 84 2.58 15.96 -10.16
CA GLY A 84 2.27 15.01 -11.23
C GLY A 84 1.96 13.58 -10.78
N ILE A 85 1.89 13.30 -9.46
CA ILE A 85 1.54 11.97 -8.97
C ILE A 85 0.02 11.78 -8.98
N ARG A 86 -0.45 10.70 -9.62
CA ARG A 86 -1.83 10.20 -9.51
C ARG A 86 -1.82 8.92 -8.67
N ALA A 87 -2.48 8.94 -7.52
CA ALA A 87 -2.48 7.83 -6.57
C ALA A 87 -3.88 7.24 -6.36
N TYR A 88 -3.93 5.93 -6.14
CA TYR A 88 -5.16 5.17 -5.99
C TYR A 88 -4.99 4.07 -4.95
N ARG A 89 -6.06 3.78 -4.20
CA ARG A 89 -6.22 2.52 -3.51
C ARG A 89 -6.94 1.54 -4.42
N VAL A 90 -6.36 0.37 -4.61
CA VAL A 90 -6.84 -0.68 -5.49
C VAL A 90 -7.19 -1.90 -4.63
N THR A 91 -8.42 -2.38 -4.74
CA THR A 91 -8.87 -3.61 -4.09
C THR A 91 -9.22 -4.61 -5.18
N VAL A 92 -8.48 -5.72 -5.24
CA VAL A 92 -8.74 -6.82 -6.17
C VAL A 92 -9.82 -7.72 -5.57
N GLU A 93 -10.98 -7.81 -6.22
CA GLU A 93 -12.15 -8.50 -5.65
C GLU A 93 -12.43 -9.83 -6.37
N ASP A 94 -12.36 -9.85 -7.69
CA ASP A 94 -12.85 -10.95 -8.52
C ASP A 94 -12.06 -11.06 -9.85
N GLN A 95 -12.24 -12.16 -10.58
CA GLN A 95 -11.73 -12.34 -11.93
C GLN A 95 -12.86 -12.76 -12.88
N ARG A 96 -12.97 -12.07 -14.02
CA ARG A 96 -14.00 -12.33 -15.05
C ARG A 96 -13.38 -12.27 -16.42
N ASP A 97 -13.59 -13.33 -17.21
CA ASP A 97 -13.10 -13.44 -18.59
C ASP A 97 -11.59 -13.13 -18.74
N GLY A 98 -10.80 -13.48 -17.72
CA GLY A 98 -9.35 -13.20 -17.69
C GLY A 98 -8.97 -11.80 -17.20
N HIS A 99 -9.93 -10.93 -16.89
CA HIS A 99 -9.69 -9.61 -16.32
C HIS A 99 -9.85 -9.62 -14.80
N ILE A 100 -8.97 -8.90 -14.10
CA ILE A 100 -9.12 -8.67 -12.67
C ILE A 100 -10.03 -7.48 -12.40
N MET A 101 -11.09 -7.74 -11.64
CA MET A 101 -12.14 -6.81 -11.33
C MET A 101 -12.04 -6.36 -9.88
N GLY A 102 -12.38 -5.10 -9.62
CA GLY A 102 -12.52 -4.64 -8.25
C GLY A 102 -12.78 -3.15 -8.12
N ARG A 103 -12.29 -2.59 -7.03
CA ARG A 103 -12.58 -1.22 -6.63
C ARG A 103 -11.32 -0.36 -6.70
N ILE A 104 -11.47 0.84 -7.25
CA ILE A 104 -10.41 1.84 -7.33
C ILE A 104 -10.91 3.11 -6.66
N VAL A 105 -10.18 3.58 -5.65
CA VAL A 105 -10.48 4.82 -4.93
C VAL A 105 -9.34 5.81 -5.17
N PRO A 106 -9.57 6.95 -5.84
CA PRO A 106 -8.54 7.96 -6.01
C PRO A 106 -8.14 8.57 -4.67
N LEU A 107 -6.86 8.88 -4.51
CA LEU A 107 -6.28 9.40 -3.29
C LEU A 107 -5.75 10.81 -3.50
N ASP A 108 -6.00 11.68 -2.52
CA ASP A 108 -5.22 12.90 -2.34
C ASP A 108 -3.87 12.50 -1.72
N TYR A 109 -2.92 12.13 -2.58
CA TYR A 109 -1.63 11.57 -2.20
C TYR A 109 -0.88 12.38 -1.12
N PRO A 110 -0.61 13.68 -1.29
CA PRO A 110 0.18 14.42 -0.29
C PRO A 110 -0.50 14.46 1.08
N VAL A 111 -1.82 14.60 1.12
CA VAL A 111 -2.56 14.62 2.38
C VAL A 111 -2.62 13.22 2.99
N GLN A 112 -2.80 12.18 2.17
CA GLN A 112 -2.84 10.79 2.63
C GLN A 112 -1.48 10.29 3.12
N ALA A 113 -0.39 10.59 2.41
CA ALA A 113 0.97 10.18 2.79
C ALA A 113 1.36 10.74 4.17
N ARG A 114 1.01 12.00 4.47
CA ARG A 114 1.22 12.60 5.79
C ARG A 114 0.42 11.91 6.89
N ARG A 115 -0.83 11.49 6.61
CA ARG A 115 -1.61 10.70 7.59
C ARG A 115 -1.01 9.32 7.82
N VAL A 116 -0.54 8.66 6.76
CA VAL A 116 0.19 7.38 6.86
C VAL A 116 1.44 7.53 7.74
N GLN A 117 2.27 8.54 7.49
CA GLN A 117 3.46 8.82 8.30
C GLN A 117 3.12 9.04 9.78
N ALA A 118 2.02 9.76 10.07
CA ALA A 118 1.58 10.01 11.44
C ALA A 118 0.96 8.79 12.14
N ARG A 119 0.56 7.76 11.40
CA ARG A 119 -0.19 6.59 11.90
C ARG A 119 0.54 5.26 11.71
N THR A 120 1.80 5.31 11.26
CA THR A 120 2.59 4.10 11.07
C THR A 120 2.93 3.46 12.41
N LEU A 121 2.90 2.13 12.44
CA LEU A 121 3.27 1.31 13.58
C LEU A 121 4.66 0.70 13.35
N PRO A 122 5.46 0.46 14.41
CA PRO A 122 6.70 -0.28 14.26
C PRO A 122 6.43 -1.70 13.77
N THR A 123 7.30 -2.20 12.89
CA THR A 123 7.35 -3.64 12.60
C THR A 123 8.05 -4.31 13.77
N ALA A 124 7.36 -5.23 14.45
CA ALA A 124 7.88 -5.90 15.65
C ALA A 124 8.55 -7.23 15.30
N ARG A 125 7.95 -8.00 14.40
CA ARG A 125 8.45 -9.30 13.96
C ARG A 125 8.29 -9.48 12.46
N ILE A 126 9.13 -10.33 11.91
CA ILE A 126 9.04 -10.78 10.54
C ILE A 126 8.90 -12.30 10.52
N ILE A 127 8.10 -12.78 9.58
CA ILE A 127 7.95 -14.20 9.28
C ILE A 127 8.51 -14.40 7.88
N VAL A 128 9.62 -15.14 7.79
CA VAL A 128 10.28 -15.46 6.53
C VAL A 128 9.91 -16.87 6.14
N GLN A 129 9.29 -17.01 4.97
CA GLN A 129 9.00 -18.29 4.34
C GLN A 129 10.03 -18.54 3.24
N TYR A 130 10.56 -19.76 3.23
CA TYR A 130 11.56 -20.21 2.27
C TYR A 130 10.95 -21.04 1.16
N GLU A 131 11.71 -21.26 0.10
CA GLU A 131 11.29 -22.12 -1.02
C GLU A 131 11.18 -23.60 -0.63
N ASP A 132 11.95 -24.04 0.36
CA ASP A 132 11.89 -25.41 0.92
C ASP A 132 10.67 -25.63 1.84
N GLY A 133 9.85 -24.59 2.06
CA GLY A 133 8.68 -24.60 2.93
C GLY A 133 8.98 -24.30 4.40
N HIS A 134 10.25 -24.14 4.78
CA HIS A 134 10.61 -23.74 6.13
C HIS A 134 10.11 -22.32 6.43
N THR A 135 9.72 -22.07 7.68
CA THR A 135 9.23 -20.76 8.13
C THR A 135 9.94 -20.36 9.41
N VAL A 136 10.54 -19.17 9.41
CA VAL A 136 11.23 -18.61 10.58
C VAL A 136 10.54 -17.32 11.00
N THR A 137 10.19 -17.24 12.28
CA THR A 137 9.73 -16.00 12.92
C THR A 137 10.87 -15.40 13.74
N MET A 138 11.17 -14.13 13.53
CA MET A 138 12.21 -13.42 14.29
C MET A 138 11.81 -11.97 14.58
N PRO A 139 12.41 -11.32 15.58
CA PRO A 139 12.29 -9.88 15.76
C PRO A 139 12.70 -9.14 14.49
N ALA A 140 11.97 -8.07 14.17
CA ALA A 140 12.33 -7.20 13.06
C ALA A 140 13.77 -6.67 13.24
N PRO A 141 14.67 -6.87 12.26
CA PRO A 141 16.02 -6.33 12.35
C PRO A 141 16.00 -4.81 12.23
N GLU A 142 17.01 -4.14 12.81
CA GLU A 142 17.17 -2.68 12.67
C GLU A 142 17.32 -2.27 11.20
N ASP A 143 18.07 -3.07 10.41
CA ASP A 143 18.14 -2.94 8.95
C ASP A 143 17.41 -4.09 8.26
N MET A 144 16.23 -3.81 7.72
CA MET A 144 15.41 -4.76 6.97
C MET A 144 16.11 -5.29 5.70
N ARG A 145 17.15 -4.63 5.19
CA ARG A 145 17.95 -5.13 4.06
C ARG A 145 18.82 -6.33 4.43
N SER A 146 19.06 -6.56 5.72
CA SER A 146 19.89 -7.67 6.19
C SER A 146 19.18 -9.02 6.14
N ILE A 147 17.85 -9.07 5.97
CA ILE A 147 17.05 -10.31 6.06
C ILE A 147 17.57 -11.42 5.15
N SER A 148 17.94 -11.12 3.89
CA SER A 148 18.46 -12.11 2.95
C SER A 148 19.82 -12.70 3.35
N THR A 149 20.51 -12.07 4.29
CA THR A 149 21.84 -12.47 4.78
C THR A 149 21.75 -13.24 6.10
N ILE A 150 20.64 -13.11 6.86
CA ILE A 150 20.53 -13.71 8.21
C ILE A 150 20.35 -15.24 8.15
N LEU A 151 19.84 -15.79 7.05
CA LEU A 151 19.41 -17.19 6.98
C LEU A 151 19.74 -17.85 5.62
N PRO A 152 21.03 -18.08 5.33
CA PRO A 152 21.47 -18.70 4.08
C PRO A 152 21.14 -20.21 3.99
N GLU A 153 20.77 -20.85 5.10
CA GLU A 153 20.65 -22.31 5.20
C GLU A 153 19.39 -22.89 4.55
N HIS A 154 18.36 -22.08 4.31
CA HIS A 154 17.05 -22.51 3.78
C HIS A 154 16.83 -22.16 2.31
N GLY A 155 17.89 -21.81 1.58
CA GLY A 155 17.80 -21.40 0.17
C GLY A 155 17.16 -20.03 -0.01
N GLY A 156 16.40 -19.86 -1.10
CA GLY A 156 15.75 -18.60 -1.46
C GLY A 156 14.57 -18.24 -0.55
N ILE A 157 14.38 -16.94 -0.31
CA ILE A 157 13.19 -16.43 0.38
C ILE A 157 12.02 -16.38 -0.60
N SER A 158 10.93 -17.07 -0.28
CA SER A 158 9.71 -17.08 -1.09
C SER A 158 8.75 -15.95 -0.68
N ARG A 159 8.60 -15.68 0.63
CA ARG A 159 7.72 -14.62 1.16
C ARG A 159 8.26 -14.07 2.47
N ILE A 160 8.06 -12.77 2.69
CA ILE A 160 8.27 -12.11 3.98
C ILE A 160 6.94 -11.51 4.41
N CYS A 161 6.50 -11.83 5.62
CA CYS A 161 5.35 -11.19 6.26
C CYS A 161 5.86 -10.29 7.41
N TYR A 162 5.29 -9.10 7.50
CA TYR A 162 5.63 -8.11 8.53
C TYR A 162 4.48 -8.00 9.52
N GLU A 163 4.81 -8.08 10.82
CA GLU A 163 3.82 -8.05 11.88
C GLU A 163 4.15 -6.94 12.90
N PRO A 164 3.18 -6.10 13.27
CA PRO A 164 3.29 -5.17 14.38
C PRO A 164 3.17 -5.90 15.74
N ASP A 165 3.35 -5.16 16.83
CA ASP A 165 3.01 -5.64 18.16
C ASP A 165 1.51 -5.91 18.33
N SER A 166 0.66 -5.14 17.62
CA SER A 166 -0.79 -5.23 17.70
C SER A 166 -1.46 -5.17 16.34
N GLU A 167 -1.97 -6.32 15.88
CA GLU A 167 -2.79 -6.42 14.66
C GLU A 167 -4.07 -5.57 14.75
N ALA A 168 -4.65 -5.47 15.95
CA ALA A 168 -5.85 -4.67 16.16
C ALA A 168 -5.59 -3.17 15.95
N GLU A 169 -4.42 -2.67 16.38
CA GLU A 169 -4.04 -1.27 16.14
C GLU A 169 -3.78 -0.99 14.66
N LEU A 170 -3.12 -1.92 13.96
CA LEU A 170 -2.89 -1.82 12.53
C LEU A 170 -4.20 -1.79 11.75
N ALA A 171 -5.10 -2.75 12.04
CA ALA A 171 -6.42 -2.79 11.43
C ALA A 171 -7.20 -1.50 11.68
N ARG A 172 -7.15 -0.95 12.91
CA ARG A 172 -7.79 0.34 13.23
C ARG A 172 -7.21 1.49 12.40
N ALA A 173 -5.88 1.57 12.27
CA ALA A 173 -5.21 2.61 11.49
C ALA A 173 -5.63 2.59 10.02
N ILE A 174 -5.66 1.40 9.41
CA ILE A 174 -6.09 1.17 8.02
C ILE A 174 -7.58 1.53 7.84
N MET A 175 -8.44 1.02 8.73
CA MET A 175 -9.89 1.29 8.68
C MET A 175 -10.21 2.77 8.80
N GLU A 176 -9.51 3.50 9.68
CA GLU A 176 -9.69 4.94 9.77
C GLU A 176 -9.24 5.65 8.49
N GLU A 177 -8.13 5.24 7.88
CA GLU A 177 -7.68 5.82 6.62
C GLU A 177 -8.71 5.59 5.50
N HIS A 178 -9.31 4.41 5.41
CA HIS A 178 -10.39 4.13 4.46
C HIS A 178 -11.59 5.09 4.61
N ARG A 179 -11.91 5.50 5.85
CA ARG A 179 -12.98 6.49 6.11
C ARG A 179 -12.61 7.88 5.58
N TRP A 180 -11.34 8.28 5.72
CA TRP A 180 -10.84 9.54 5.15
C TRP A 180 -10.89 9.52 3.62
N GLN A 181 -10.48 8.41 2.99
CA GLN A 181 -10.44 8.25 1.53
C GLN A 181 -11.82 8.30 0.90
N THR A 182 -12.83 7.75 1.57
CA THR A 182 -14.22 7.74 1.07
C THR A 182 -15.00 9.01 1.41
N GLY A 183 -14.35 10.03 1.99
CA GLY A 183 -14.99 11.30 2.36
C GLY A 183 -15.98 11.19 3.52
N LYS A 184 -16.02 10.06 4.23
CA LYS A 184 -16.96 9.81 5.35
C LYS A 184 -16.57 10.53 6.64
N VAL A 185 -15.40 11.19 6.67
CA VAL A 185 -14.98 12.00 7.82
C VAL A 185 -15.14 13.48 7.50
N LYS A 186 -16.06 14.14 8.21
CA LYS A 186 -16.16 15.60 8.19
C LYS A 186 -14.90 16.18 8.82
N LYS A 187 -14.20 17.10 8.12
CA LYS A 187 -13.15 17.93 8.72
C LYS A 187 -13.69 18.54 10.03
N PRO A 188 -12.97 18.49 11.16
CA PRO A 188 -13.36 19.26 12.32
C PRO A 188 -13.42 20.73 11.90
N THR A 189 -14.60 21.35 12.04
CA THR A 189 -14.72 22.80 11.89
C THR A 189 -13.83 23.43 12.94
N ALA A 190 -12.86 24.24 12.48
CA ALA A 190 -12.02 25.02 13.37
C ALA A 190 -12.94 25.78 14.34
N LYS A 191 -12.84 25.47 15.65
CA LYS A 191 -13.56 26.23 16.68
C LYS A 191 -13.14 27.69 16.52
N ARG A 192 -14.07 28.55 16.09
CA ARG A 192 -13.89 30.00 16.12
C ARG A 192 -13.51 30.36 17.56
N ARG A 193 -12.30 30.88 17.75
CA ARG A 193 -11.88 31.45 19.04
C ARG A 193 -12.90 32.55 19.40
N PRO A 194 -13.42 32.59 20.64
CA PRO A 194 -14.23 33.71 21.06
C PRO A 194 -13.39 34.98 20.91
N HIS A 195 -13.92 35.98 20.21
CA HIS A 195 -13.31 37.31 20.22
C HIS A 195 -13.27 37.82 21.67
N PRO A 196 -12.15 38.38 22.14
CA PRO A 196 -12.12 39.02 23.44
C PRO A 196 -13.03 40.24 23.39
N GLY A 197 -13.95 40.30 24.34
CA GLY A 197 -14.98 41.32 24.44
C GLY A 197 -14.42 42.73 24.60
N ARG A 198 -15.26 43.69 24.23
CA ARG A 198 -15.08 45.13 24.46
C ARG A 198 -16.01 45.54 25.59
#